data_AF-A0A3B9TPK9-F1
#
_entry.id   AF-A0A3B9TPK9-F1
#
_cell.length_a   1.000
_cell.length_b   1.000
_cell.length_c   1.000
_cell.angle_alpha   90.00
_cell.angle_beta   90.00
_cell.angle_gamma   90.00
#
_symmetry.space_group_name_H-M   'P 1'
#
loop_
_entity.id
_entity.type
_entity.pdbx_description
1 polymer ?
#
loop_
_entity_poly.entity_id
_entity_poly.type
_entity_poly.pdbx_seq_one_letter_code
_entity_poly.pdbx_strand_id
1 'polypeptide(L)' 'LRKLESAGIIESRSLGMKGTYVKILNPLFMERIGFPED' A
#
# COMPACT_ATOMS: atom_id res chain seq x y z
N LEU A 1 -3.59 -2.80 -7.15
CA LEU A 1 -2.19 -2.37 -6.93
C LEU A 1 -1.79 -1.27 -7.91
N ARG A 2 -1.60 -1.55 -9.21
CA ARG A 2 -1.18 -0.53 -10.20
C ARG A 2 -1.96 0.80 -10.20
N LYS A 3 -3.29 0.77 -10.06
CA LYS A 3 -4.09 2.01 -9.98
C LYS A 3 -3.83 2.81 -8.70
N LEU A 4 -3.65 2.11 -7.57
CA LEU A 4 -3.36 2.72 -6.27
C LEU A 4 -1.93 3.28 -6.24
N GLU A 5 -0.99 2.56 -6.85
CA GLU A 5 0.39 3.01 -7.04
C GLU A 5 0.47 4.23 -7.96
N SER A 6 -0.23 4.20 -9.10
CA SER A 6 -0.34 5.35 -10.00
C SER A 6 -1.02 6.56 -9.37
N ALA A 7 -1.91 6.35 -8.39
CA ALA A 7 -2.57 7.41 -7.65
C ALA A 7 -1.75 7.92 -6.45
N GLY A 8 -0.54 7.37 -6.23
CA GLY A 8 0.34 7.75 -5.12
C GLY A 8 -0.13 7.29 -3.74
N ILE A 9 -1.02 6.29 -3.67
CA ILE A 9 -1.61 5.80 -2.41
C ILE A 9 -0.71 4.73 -1.77
N ILE A 10 -0.05 3.91 -2.60
CA ILE A 10 0.85 2.84 -2.16
C ILE A 10 2.13 2.85 -3.00
N GLU A 11 3.22 2.32 -2.47
CA GLU A 11 4.37 1.86 -3.25
C GLU A 11 4.39 0.33 -3.26
N SER A 12 4.82 -0.25 -4.39
CA SER A 12 4.97 -1.70 -4.50
C SER A 12 6.39 -2.09 -4.93
N ARG A 13 6.94 -3.12 -4.29
CA ARG A 13 8.25 -3.70 -4.61
C ARG A 13 8.13 -5.21 -4.75
N SER A 14 8.48 -5.74 -5.92
CA SER A 14 8.51 -7.19 -6.15
C SER A 14 9.57 -7.86 -5.26
N LEU A 15 9.19 -8.92 -4.57
CA LEU A 15 10.09 -9.81 -3.82
C LEU A 15 10.27 -11.16 -4.53
N GLY A 16 9.92 -11.23 -5.82
CA GLY A 16 9.93 -12.46 -6.61
C GLY A 16 8.90 -13.46 -6.09
N MET A 17 9.33 -14.70 -5.84
CA MET A 17 8.46 -15.79 -5.41
C MET A 17 7.86 -15.60 -4.00
N LYS A 18 8.43 -14.69 -3.20
CA LYS A 18 7.91 -14.34 -1.86
C LYS A 18 6.69 -13.42 -1.91
N GLY A 19 6.35 -12.89 -3.09
CA GLY A 19 5.23 -11.99 -3.30
C GLY A 19 5.67 -10.54 -3.55
N THR A 20 4.81 -9.60 -3.20
CA THR A 20 5.05 -8.16 -3.40
C THR A 20 4.99 -7.46 -2.04
N TYR A 21 6.04 -6.72 -1.72
CA TYR A 21 6.02 -5.78 -0.60
C TYR A 21 5.17 -4.57 -0.99
N VAL A 22 4.21 -4.21 -0.16
CA VAL A 22 3.37 -3.03 -0.35
C VAL A 22 3.53 -2.15 0.88
N LYS A 23 3.87 -0.88 0.66
CA LYS A 23 3.85 0.13 1.71
C LYS A 23 2.78 1.16 1.38
N ILE A 24 1.99 1.50 2.38
CA ILE A 24 0.93 2.49 2.26
C ILE A 24 1.55 3.85 2.51
N LEU A 25 1.30 4.79 1.60
CA LEU A 25 1.80 6.16 1.67
C LEU A 25 0.74 7.13 2.20
N ASN A 26 -0.54 6.78 2.06
CA ASN A 26 -1.64 7.65 2.43
C ASN A 26 -2.28 7.21 3.77
N PRO A 27 -2.21 8.02 4.83
CA PRO A 27 -2.75 7.68 6.15
C PRO A 27 -4.29 7.58 6.16
N LEU A 28 -4.99 8.39 5.36
CA LEU A 28 -6.45 8.28 5.20
C LEU A 28 -6.87 6.95 4.56
N PHE A 29 -5.99 6.39 3.72
CA PHE A 29 -6.23 5.06 3.16
C PHE A 29 -6.09 4.00 4.26
N MET A 30 -5.08 4.10 5.12
CA MET A 30 -4.84 3.22 6.28
C MET A 30 -6.06 3.14 7.21
N GLU A 31 -6.66 4.28 7.55
CA GLU A 31 -7.88 4.35 8.34
C GLU A 31 -9.05 3.62 7.66
N ARG A 32 -9.24 3.82 6.35
CA ARG A 32 -10.32 3.21 5.57
C ARG A 32 -10.23 1.69 5.43
N ILE A 33 -9.02 1.14 5.43
CA ILE A 33 -8.82 -0.31 5.41
C ILE A 33 -8.88 -0.94 6.81
N GLY A 34 -9.23 -0.16 7.84
CA GLY A 34 -9.47 -0.65 9.19
C GLY A 34 -8.19 -0.87 10.00
N PHE A 35 -7.08 -0.23 9.60
CA PHE A 35 -5.87 -0.19 10.39
C PHE A 35 -5.79 1.20 11.05
N PRO A 36 -6.26 1.34 12.30
CA PRO A 36 -6.06 2.58 13.05
C PRO A 36 -4.56 2.85 13.20
N GLU A 37 -4.16 4.11 13.07
CA GLU A 37 -2.84 4.53 13.57
C GLU A 37 -2.93 4.56 15.11
N ASP A 38 -2.04 3.81 15.76
CA ASP A 38 -1.79 3.91 17.21
C ASP A 38 -1.10 5.24 17.57
#